data_AF-A0A3D0NEI1-F1
#
_entry.id   AF-A0A3D0NEI1-F1
#
_cell.length_a   1.000
_cell.length_b   1.000
_cell.length_c   1.000
_cell.angle_alpha   90.00
_cell.angle_beta   90.00
_cell.angle_gamma   90.00
#
_symmetry.space_group_name_H-M   'P 1'
#
loop_
_entity.id
_entity.type
_entity.pdbx_description
1 polymer ?
#
loop_
_entity_poly.entity_id
_entity_poly.type
_entity_poly.pdbx_seq_one_letter_code
_entity_poly.pdbx_strand_id
1 'polypeptide(L)'
;GNEPTDLDGMRFTPILVGIPEQKVRNGPYVYPKGPYSHIQANSNRAEAMMWAVERRDGGRGFGFTGGHFHDNWANDNFRKTILNAFLWLSKLEVPRRGVKSTVSTQDLESNLDPKPSRK
;
A
#
# COMPACT_ATOMS: atom_id res chain seq x y z
N GLY A 1 -3.82 -2.03 -14.36
CA GLY A 1 -3.12 -1.15 -13.39
C GLY A 1 -1.93 -1.86 -12.81
N ASN A 2 -1.02 -2.30 -13.68
CA ASN A 2 0.23 -2.99 -13.36
C ASN A 2 1.38 -2.47 -14.25
N GLU A 3 1.07 -1.56 -15.17
CA GLU A 3 2.01 -0.89 -16.06
C GLU A 3 1.83 0.62 -15.91
N PRO A 4 2.87 1.42 -16.19
CA PRO A 4 2.74 2.87 -16.27
C PRO A 4 1.69 3.26 -17.31
N THR A 5 0.84 4.22 -17.00
CA THR A 5 -0.21 4.66 -17.92
C THR A 5 -0.50 6.13 -17.73
N ASP A 6 -0.62 6.86 -18.84
CA ASP A 6 -1.10 8.24 -18.87
C ASP A 6 -2.58 8.25 -19.27
N LEU A 7 -3.42 8.89 -18.47
CA LEU A 7 -4.86 9.00 -18.70
C LEU A 7 -5.32 10.41 -18.33
N ASP A 8 -5.88 11.15 -19.28
CA ASP A 8 -6.46 12.49 -19.07
C ASP A 8 -5.55 13.47 -18.30
N GLY A 9 -4.24 13.43 -18.60
CA GLY A 9 -3.25 14.28 -17.92
C GLY A 9 -2.85 13.80 -16.52
N MET A 10 -3.21 12.58 -16.15
CA MET A 10 -2.75 11.89 -14.96
C MET A 10 -1.82 10.75 -15.35
N ARG A 11 -0.59 10.75 -14.83
CA ARG A 11 0.36 9.66 -14.96
C ARG A 11 0.28 8.73 -13.77
N PHE A 12 -0.13 7.49 -14.00
CA PHE A 12 -0.06 6.39 -13.04
C PHE A 12 1.27 5.66 -13.19
N THR A 13 1.97 5.42 -12.07
CA THR A 13 3.23 4.67 -12.04
C THR A 13 3.15 3.57 -10.98
N PRO A 14 3.07 2.28 -11.37
CA PRO A 14 3.14 1.19 -10.41
C PRO A 14 4.57 1.06 -9.86
N ILE A 15 4.69 0.79 -8.56
CA ILE A 15 5.98 0.63 -7.87
C ILE A 15 6.14 -0.81 -7.36
N LEU A 16 5.09 -1.37 -6.77
CA LEU A 16 5.04 -2.77 -6.37
C LEU A 16 3.90 -3.44 -7.11
N VAL A 17 4.20 -4.51 -7.85
CA VAL A 17 3.24 -5.29 -8.62
C VAL A 17 3.34 -6.75 -8.19
N GLY A 18 2.20 -7.40 -7.97
CA GLY A 18 2.14 -8.81 -7.63
C GLY A 18 1.02 -9.53 -8.38
N ILE A 19 1.12 -10.84 -8.49
CA ILE A 19 0.05 -11.70 -9.02
C ILE A 19 -0.60 -12.39 -7.81
N PRO A 20 -1.85 -12.06 -7.46
CA PRO A 20 -2.55 -12.75 -6.37
C PRO A 20 -2.72 -14.24 -6.68
N GLU A 21 -2.44 -15.07 -5.68
CA GLU A 21 -2.68 -16.51 -5.76
C GLU A 21 -4.17 -16.83 -5.94
N GLN A 22 -4.47 -17.99 -6.54
CA GLN A 22 -5.85 -18.45 -6.75
C GLN A 22 -6.65 -18.58 -5.44
N LYS A 23 -5.98 -18.97 -4.34
CA LYS A 23 -6.62 -19.05 -3.02
C LYS A 23 -7.16 -17.69 -2.56
N VAL A 24 -6.48 -16.59 -2.92
CA VAL A 24 -6.92 -15.21 -2.62
C VAL A 24 -8.09 -14.84 -3.53
N ARG A 25 -8.01 -15.18 -4.83
CA ARG A 25 -9.09 -14.93 -5.82
C ARG A 25 -10.41 -15.60 -5.45
N ASN A 26 -10.36 -16.76 -4.79
CA ASN A 26 -11.54 -17.47 -4.30
C ASN A 26 -12.20 -16.80 -3.08
N GLY A 27 -11.53 -15.83 -2.45
CA GLY A 27 -12.11 -14.97 -1.42
C GLY A 27 -12.60 -15.65 -0.15
N PRO A 28 -11.91 -16.67 0.44
CA PRO A 28 -12.38 -17.30 1.68
C PRO A 28 -12.31 -16.36 2.90
N TYR A 29 -11.53 -15.28 2.81
CA TYR A 29 -11.25 -14.35 3.91
C TYR A 29 -11.82 -12.94 3.71
N VAL A 30 -12.40 -12.62 2.53
CA VAL A 30 -13.04 -11.31 2.29
C VAL A 30 -14.50 -11.34 2.76
N TYR A 31 -15.09 -10.17 3.07
CA TYR A 31 -16.51 -10.05 3.40
C TYR A 31 -17.23 -9.16 2.39
N PRO A 32 -18.36 -9.59 1.79
CA PRO A 32 -18.92 -10.93 1.91
C PRO A 32 -17.98 -11.98 1.31
N LYS A 33 -18.07 -13.22 1.79
CA LYS A 33 -17.20 -14.30 1.31
C LYS A 33 -17.51 -14.59 -0.15
N GLY A 34 -16.45 -14.76 -0.94
CA GLY A 34 -16.56 -15.20 -2.32
C GLY A 34 -16.94 -16.69 -2.44
N PRO A 35 -16.81 -17.27 -3.65
CA PRO A 35 -16.18 -16.67 -4.83
C PRO A 35 -17.07 -15.67 -5.57
N TYR A 36 -16.43 -14.73 -6.27
CA TYR A 36 -17.10 -13.82 -7.21
C TYR A 36 -16.52 -14.04 -8.61
N SER A 37 -17.39 -14.35 -9.58
CA SER A 37 -16.96 -14.69 -10.95
C SER A 37 -16.08 -13.61 -11.58
N HIS A 38 -16.37 -12.32 -11.34
CA HIS A 38 -15.57 -11.21 -11.88
C HIS A 38 -14.19 -11.08 -11.23
N ILE A 39 -13.98 -11.60 -10.01
CA ILE A 39 -12.66 -11.66 -9.36
C ILE A 39 -11.88 -12.87 -9.88
N GLN A 40 -12.52 -14.03 -10.00
CA GLN A 40 -11.89 -15.24 -10.54
C GLN A 40 -11.50 -15.07 -12.01
N ALA A 41 -12.26 -14.31 -12.80
CA ALA A 41 -11.90 -13.98 -14.19
C ALA A 41 -10.55 -13.26 -14.32
N ASN A 42 -10.00 -12.69 -13.24
CA ASN A 42 -8.70 -12.03 -13.20
C ASN A 42 -7.55 -12.96 -12.74
N SER A 43 -7.71 -14.29 -12.76
CA SER A 43 -6.62 -15.24 -12.49
C SER A 43 -5.36 -14.91 -13.30
N ASN A 44 -4.19 -15.04 -12.66
CA ASN A 44 -2.87 -14.73 -13.23
C ASN A 44 -2.65 -13.26 -13.65
N ARG A 45 -3.63 -12.38 -13.47
CA ARG A 45 -3.46 -10.95 -13.72
C ARG A 45 -2.60 -10.32 -12.62
N ALA A 46 -1.57 -9.60 -13.02
CA ALA A 46 -0.76 -8.79 -12.13
C ALA A 46 -1.49 -7.50 -11.71
N GLU A 47 -1.27 -7.05 -10.48
CA GLU A 47 -1.97 -5.92 -9.86
C GLU A 47 -0.96 -5.05 -9.08
N ALA A 48 -1.10 -3.73 -9.19
CA ALA A 48 -0.32 -2.80 -8.39
C ALA A 48 -0.79 -2.84 -6.93
N MET A 49 0.16 -3.10 -6.03
CA MET A 49 -0.01 -3.07 -4.57
C MET A 49 0.56 -1.78 -3.97
N MET A 50 1.38 -1.06 -4.73
CA MET A 50 1.90 0.27 -4.41
C MET A 50 2.09 1.06 -5.70
N TRP A 51 1.69 2.34 -5.72
CA TRP A 51 1.77 3.18 -6.90
C TRP A 51 1.91 4.67 -6.56
N ALA A 52 2.41 5.43 -7.53
CA ALA A 52 2.42 6.88 -7.53
C ALA A 52 1.51 7.41 -8.65
N VAL A 53 1.01 8.62 -8.45
CA VAL A 53 0.18 9.34 -9.41
C VAL A 53 0.66 10.78 -9.51
N GLU A 54 0.84 11.28 -10.72
CA GLU A 54 1.14 12.70 -10.99
C GLU A 54 0.03 13.27 -11.87
N ARG A 55 -0.59 14.38 -11.44
CA ARG A 55 -1.73 15.03 -12.12
C ARG A 55 -1.26 16.26 -12.90
N ARG A 56 -2.03 16.67 -13.91
CA ARG A 56 -1.74 17.80 -14.79
C ARG A 56 -1.54 19.13 -14.05
N ASP A 57 -2.24 19.30 -12.93
CA ASP A 57 -2.08 20.47 -12.03
C ASP A 57 -0.81 20.40 -11.17
N GLY A 58 0.05 19.40 -11.40
CA GLY A 58 1.24 19.12 -10.62
C GLY A 58 0.93 18.47 -9.26
N GLY A 59 -0.31 18.05 -9.00
CA GLY A 59 -0.67 17.29 -7.82
C GLY A 59 -0.03 15.90 -7.82
N ARG A 60 0.34 15.40 -6.64
CA ARG A 60 0.92 14.07 -6.45
C ARG A 60 0.01 13.20 -5.58
N GLY A 61 -0.04 11.91 -5.88
CA GLY A 61 -0.81 10.91 -5.14
C GLY A 61 0.01 9.64 -4.95
N PHE A 62 -0.21 8.94 -3.85
CA PHE A 62 0.45 7.69 -3.52
C PHE A 62 -0.56 6.73 -2.94
N GLY A 63 -0.52 5.47 -3.36
CA GLY A 63 -1.38 4.42 -2.84
C GLY A 63 -0.57 3.17 -2.48
N PHE A 64 -1.00 2.49 -1.43
CA PHE A 64 -0.33 1.29 -0.91
C PHE A 64 -1.31 0.43 -0.11
N THR A 65 -1.33 -0.88 -0.35
CA THR A 65 -2.29 -1.81 0.28
C THR A 65 -1.75 -2.56 1.51
N GLY A 66 -0.55 -2.23 2.01
CA GLY A 66 0.11 -2.98 3.09
C GLY A 66 -0.20 -2.50 4.52
N GLY A 67 -1.13 -1.58 4.72
CA GLY A 67 -1.43 -0.97 6.03
C GLY A 67 -2.25 -1.81 7.01
N HIS A 68 -2.40 -3.12 6.80
CA HIS A 68 -3.34 -3.96 7.56
C HIS A 68 -2.88 -4.31 8.98
N PHE A 69 -1.58 -4.52 9.20
CA PHE A 69 -1.03 -4.91 10.50
C PHE A 69 -0.25 -3.74 11.11
N HIS A 70 -0.59 -3.35 12.35
CA HIS A 70 0.13 -2.30 13.08
C HIS A 70 1.60 -2.64 13.30
N ASP A 71 1.92 -3.90 13.55
CA ASP A 71 3.29 -4.37 13.78
C ASP A 71 4.24 -4.08 12.60
N ASN A 72 3.70 -3.84 11.39
CA ASN A 72 4.50 -3.39 10.25
C ASN A 72 5.28 -2.09 10.54
N TRP A 73 4.76 -1.23 11.44
CA TRP A 73 5.44 -0.01 11.86
C TRP A 73 6.74 -0.28 12.61
N ALA A 74 6.97 -1.47 13.17
CA ALA A 74 8.28 -1.85 13.72
C ALA A 74 9.36 -2.00 12.63
N ASN A 75 8.98 -2.24 11.37
CA ASN A 75 9.92 -2.41 10.27
C ASN A 75 10.38 -1.04 9.72
N ASP A 76 11.68 -0.74 9.88
CA ASP A 76 12.31 0.50 9.42
C ASP A 76 12.09 0.80 7.94
N ASN A 77 12.09 -0.22 7.08
CA ASN A 77 11.92 -0.04 5.64
C ASN A 77 10.45 0.24 5.27
N PHE A 78 9.51 -0.30 6.03
CA PHE A 78 8.09 0.04 5.90
C PHE A 78 7.89 1.53 6.21
N ARG A 79 8.38 1.99 7.38
CA ARG A 79 8.32 3.41 7.77
C ARG A 79 9.00 4.33 6.76
N LYS A 80 10.22 3.97 6.32
CA LYS A 80 10.97 4.74 5.33
C LYS A 80 10.20 4.91 4.02
N THR A 81 9.51 3.86 3.56
CA THR A 81 8.68 3.94 2.34
C THR A 81 7.57 4.97 2.49
N ILE A 82 6.82 4.93 3.60
CA ILE A 82 5.73 5.87 3.86
C ILE A 82 6.24 7.30 4.06
N LEU A 83 7.30 7.49 4.84
CA LEU A 83 7.87 8.82 5.09
C LEU A 83 8.45 9.45 3.82
N ASN A 84 9.12 8.66 2.97
CA ASN A 84 9.57 9.13 1.65
C ASN A 84 8.39 9.55 0.77
N ALA A 85 7.29 8.78 0.80
CA ALA A 85 6.07 9.14 0.07
C ALA A 85 5.48 10.47 0.58
N PHE A 86 5.45 10.72 1.90
CA PHE A 86 4.98 11.99 2.46
C PHE A 86 5.81 13.20 1.99
N LEU A 87 7.14 13.09 2.00
CA LEU A 87 7.99 14.15 1.47
C LEU A 87 7.72 14.38 -0.02
N TRP A 88 7.64 13.30 -0.80
CA TRP A 88 7.38 13.39 -2.24
C TRP A 88 6.01 14.00 -2.56
N LEU A 89 4.96 13.60 -1.85
CA LEU A 89 3.60 14.16 -1.96
C LEU A 89 3.59 15.65 -1.63
N SER A 90 4.34 16.06 -0.60
CA SER A 90 4.48 17.45 -0.15
C SER A 90 5.41 18.28 -1.04
N LYS A 91 5.91 17.71 -2.15
CA LYS A 91 6.88 18.34 -3.07
C LYS A 91 8.19 18.76 -2.38
N LEU A 92 8.54 18.09 -1.29
CA LEU A 92 9.82 18.24 -0.61
C LEU A 92 10.85 17.28 -1.21
N GLU A 93 12.13 17.58 -0.99
CA GLU A 93 13.21 16.71 -1.40
C GLU A 93 13.21 15.42 -0.57
N VAL A 94 13.27 14.27 -1.24
CA VAL A 94 13.44 12.97 -0.58
C VAL A 94 14.94 12.71 -0.42
N PRO A 95 15.45 12.49 0.81
CA PRO A 95 16.87 12.24 1.01
C PRO A 95 17.35 11.03 0.21
N ARG A 96 18.57 11.09 -0.34
CA ARG A 96 19.16 9.99 -1.17
C ARG A 96 19.17 8.62 -0.46
N ARG A 97 19.31 8.59 0.88
CA ARG A 97 19.30 7.36 1.68
C ARG A 97 17.93 7.07 2.33
N GLY A 98 16.90 7.83 1.96
CA GLY A 98 15.58 7.85 2.56
C GLY A 98 15.54 8.55 3.91
N VAL A 99 14.32 8.82 4.38
CA VAL A 99 14.08 9.36 5.71
C VAL A 99 14.54 8.36 6.77
N LYS A 100 15.32 8.85 7.75
CA LYS A 100 15.67 8.08 8.95
C LYS A 100 14.53 8.21 9.95
N SER A 101 14.13 7.09 10.54
CA SER A 101 13.17 7.06 11.64
C SER A 101 13.47 5.92 12.60
N THR A 102 13.16 6.13 13.86
CA THR A 102 13.27 5.14 14.93
C THR A 102 11.96 5.11 15.69
N VAL A 103 11.56 3.93 16.15
CA VAL A 103 10.38 3.74 17.00
C VAL A 103 10.72 2.65 18.01
N SER A 104 10.35 2.83 19.26
CA SER A 104 10.48 1.80 20.29
C SER A 104 9.22 0.93 20.34
N THR A 105 9.31 -0.24 20.97
CA THR A 105 8.13 -1.06 21.28
C THR A 105 7.12 -0.27 22.12
N GLN A 106 7.61 0.54 23.08
CA GLN A 106 6.75 1.39 23.91
C GLN A 106 5.95 2.40 23.09
N ASP A 107 6.57 3.02 22.06
CA ASP A 107 5.87 3.95 21.16
C ASP A 107 4.78 3.25 20.34
N LEU A 108 5.02 1.99 19.93
CA LEU A 108 4.04 1.21 19.16
C LEU A 108 2.84 0.79 20.01
N GLU A 109 3.06 0.57 21.31
CA GLU A 109 2.04 0.07 22.23
C GLU A 109 1.24 1.18 22.91
N SER A 110 1.75 2.42 22.93
CA SER A 110 1.21 3.50 23.78
C SER A 110 -0.26 3.87 23.53
N ASN A 111 -0.80 3.56 22.35
CA ASN A 111 -2.15 3.97 21.92
C ASN A 111 -2.94 2.83 21.25
N LEU A 112 -2.65 1.56 21.59
CA LEU A 112 -3.39 0.44 21.04
C LEU A 112 -4.74 0.28 21.71
N ASP A 113 -5.80 0.16 20.90
CA ASP A 113 -7.12 -0.21 21.41
C ASP A 113 -7.08 -1.64 21.99
N PRO A 114 -7.72 -1.89 23.15
CA PRO A 114 -7.84 -3.23 23.70
C PRO A 114 -8.49 -4.18 22.69
N LYS A 115 -7.78 -5.24 22.31
CA LYS A 115 -8.33 -6.27 21.44
C LYS A 115 -9.21 -7.20 22.28
N PRO A 116 -10.53 -7.29 22.02
CA PRO A 116 -11.39 -8.21 22.75
C PRO A 116 -10.92 -9.65 22.52
N SER A 117 -11.11 -10.51 23.52
CA SER A 117 -10.86 -11.94 23.35
C SER A 117 -11.70 -12.48 22.18
N ARG A 118 -11.12 -13.42 21.43
CA ARG A 118 -11.86 -14.09 20.36
C ARG A 118 -13.04 -14.83 20.99
N LYS A 119 -14.26 -14.53 20.53
CA LYS A 119 -15.44 -15.34 20.82
C LYS A 119 -15.35 -16.69 20.11
#